data_AF-A0A962Q0K5-F1
#
_entry.id   AF-A0A962Q0K5-F1
#
_cell.length_a   1.000
_cell.length_b   1.000
_cell.length_c   1.000
_cell.angle_alpha   90.00
_cell.angle_beta   90.00
_cell.angle_gamma   90.00
#
_symmetry.space_group_name_H-M   'P 1'
#
loop_
_entity.id
_entity.type
_entity.pdbx_description
1 polymer ?
#
loop_
_entity_poly.entity_id
_entity_poly.type
_entity_poly.pdbx_seq_one_letter_code
_entity_poly.pdbx_strand_id
1 'polypeptide(L)'
;MNTTGKIITTLALSLCASIGIADTERDCMLEGTVQKGTGSHDQGVSVKFHSMEKYDQDSNCRVRRGEKLEFKLPDDPRLKDAEAGSSVKYRYQKDSTGSSKTELISVGT
;
A
#
# COMPACT_ATOMS: atom_id res chain seq x y z
N MET A 1 67.21 -4.80 -25.26
CA MET A 1 66.06 -5.60 -25.72
C MET A 1 65.55 -6.42 -24.55
N ASN A 2 64.47 -6.00 -23.89
CA ASN A 2 63.51 -6.88 -23.21
C ASN A 2 62.38 -6.02 -22.61
N THR A 3 61.26 -6.07 -23.33
CA THR A 3 59.96 -5.43 -23.11
C THR A 3 59.12 -6.27 -22.14
N THR A 4 58.42 -5.66 -21.17
CA THR A 4 57.10 -6.03 -20.57
C THR A 4 56.97 -5.39 -19.18
N GLY A 5 55.81 -4.95 -18.68
CA GLY A 5 54.43 -5.16 -19.11
C GLY A 5 53.52 -4.01 -18.64
N LYS A 6 52.37 -3.94 -19.30
CA LYS A 6 51.32 -2.93 -19.12
C LYS A 6 50.62 -3.12 -17.78
N ILE A 7 50.56 -2.09 -16.95
CA ILE A 7 49.68 -2.04 -15.77
C ILE A 7 48.39 -1.34 -16.20
N ILE A 8 47.33 -2.14 -16.33
CA ILE A 8 45.97 -1.67 -16.55
C ILE A 8 45.39 -1.41 -15.16
N THR A 9 45.34 -0.15 -14.74
CA THR A 9 44.76 0.22 -13.44
C THR A 9 43.28 0.55 -13.64
N THR A 10 42.46 -0.29 -13.02
CA THR A 10 41.01 -0.40 -13.07
C THR A 10 40.30 0.89 -12.65
N LEU A 11 39.40 1.41 -13.51
CA LEU A 11 38.44 2.45 -13.12
C LEU A 11 37.44 1.86 -12.12
N ALA A 12 37.56 2.23 -10.85
CA ALA A 12 36.50 2.01 -9.86
C ALA A 12 35.41 3.08 -10.04
N LEU A 13 34.40 2.77 -10.86
CA LEU A 13 33.18 3.57 -10.95
C LEU A 13 32.37 3.34 -9.67
N SER A 14 32.49 4.25 -8.71
CA SER A 14 31.64 4.28 -7.50
C SER A 14 30.21 4.61 -7.91
N LEU A 15 29.39 3.58 -8.11
CA LEU A 15 27.94 3.72 -8.21
C LEU A 15 27.38 4.04 -6.83
N CYS A 16 27.19 5.33 -6.54
CA CYS A 16 26.25 5.75 -5.51
C CYS A 16 24.85 5.33 -5.97
N ALA A 17 24.45 4.10 -5.63
CA ALA A 17 23.04 3.73 -5.63
C ALA A 17 22.38 4.56 -4.53
N SER A 18 21.73 5.66 -4.89
CA SER A 18 20.78 6.33 -4.01
C SER A 18 19.68 5.31 -3.71
N ILE A 19 19.80 4.65 -2.56
CA ILE A 19 18.73 3.89 -1.95
C ILE A 19 17.67 4.93 -1.62
N GLY A 20 16.72 5.13 -2.53
CA GLY A 20 15.51 5.88 -2.24
C GLY A 20 14.80 5.15 -1.12
N ILE A 21 14.97 5.62 0.12
CA ILE A 21 14.06 5.28 1.19
C ILE A 21 12.73 5.83 0.71
N ALA A 22 11.82 4.96 0.30
CA ALA A 22 10.47 5.35 -0.05
C ALA A 22 9.81 5.86 1.23
N ASP A 23 10.01 7.15 1.50
CA ASP A 23 9.52 7.84 2.68
C ASP A 23 7.99 7.77 2.64
N THR A 24 7.44 6.98 3.56
CA THR A 24 6.00 6.72 3.61
C THR A 24 5.37 7.88 4.36
N GLU A 25 4.85 8.85 3.62
CA GLU A 25 4.21 10.04 4.20
C GLU A 25 2.97 9.69 5.01
N ARG A 26 2.25 8.63 4.61
CA ARG A 26 1.06 8.16 5.33
C ARG A 26 1.01 6.66 5.44
N ASP A 27 0.68 6.18 6.64
CA ASP A 27 0.43 4.79 6.94
C ASP A 27 -0.77 4.69 7.90
N CYS A 28 -1.87 4.14 7.41
CA CYS A 28 -3.15 4.11 8.11
C CYS A 28 -3.75 2.70 8.09
N MET A 29 -4.41 2.30 9.17
CA MET A 29 -5.36 1.20 9.19
C MET A 29 -6.75 1.74 8.83
N LEU A 30 -7.38 1.15 7.81
CA LEU A 30 -8.77 1.39 7.43
C LEU A 30 -9.63 0.24 7.94
N GLU A 31 -10.68 0.56 8.67
CA GLU A 31 -11.69 -0.43 9.08
C GLU A 31 -13.00 -0.16 8.35
N GLY A 32 -13.60 -1.24 7.85
CA GLY A 32 -14.83 -1.17 7.11
C GLY A 32 -15.66 -2.43 7.23
N THR A 33 -16.79 -2.41 6.53
CA THR A 33 -17.74 -3.52 6.48
C THR A 33 -18.02 -3.91 5.03
N VAL A 34 -18.06 -5.21 4.76
CA VAL A 34 -18.44 -5.75 3.45
C VAL A 34 -19.92 -5.49 3.20
N GLN A 35 -20.22 -4.98 2.01
CA GLN A 35 -21.54 -4.72 1.48
C GLN A 35 -21.70 -5.51 0.18
N LYS A 36 -22.64 -6.45 0.15
CA LYS A 36 -23.00 -7.16 -1.08
C LYS A 36 -24.25 -6.52 -1.68
N GLY A 37 -24.18 -6.15 -2.96
CA GLY A 37 -25.35 -5.67 -3.68
C GLY A 37 -26.42 -6.76 -3.77
N THR A 38 -27.67 -6.43 -3.44
CA THR A 38 -28.82 -7.35 -3.53
C THR A 38 -29.48 -7.35 -4.91
N GLY A 39 -28.76 -6.96 -5.97
CA GLY A 39 -29.30 -6.77 -7.32
C GLY A 39 -28.89 -7.88 -8.29
N SER A 40 -29.84 -8.33 -9.13
CA SER A 40 -29.71 -9.46 -10.06
C SER A 40 -28.74 -9.28 -11.23
N HIS A 41 -27.93 -8.22 -11.27
CA HIS A 41 -27.07 -7.91 -12.42
C HIS A 41 -25.62 -7.59 -12.08
N ASP A 42 -25.31 -7.28 -10.83
CA ASP A 42 -23.92 -7.13 -10.36
C ASP A 42 -23.87 -7.52 -8.89
N GLN A 43 -23.39 -8.74 -8.61
CA GLN A 43 -23.02 -9.19 -7.26
C GLN A 43 -21.70 -8.52 -6.84
N GLY A 44 -21.61 -7.20 -7.04
CA GLY A 44 -20.44 -6.41 -6.72
C GLY A 44 -20.24 -6.41 -5.21
N VAL A 45 -19.07 -6.89 -4.77
CA VAL A 45 -18.63 -6.72 -3.40
C VAL A 45 -18.08 -5.32 -3.25
N SER A 46 -18.64 -4.56 -2.31
CA SER A 46 -18.16 -3.23 -1.95
C SER A 46 -17.81 -3.19 -0.47
N VAL A 47 -16.94 -2.25 -0.07
CA VAL A 47 -16.56 -2.06 1.32
C VAL A 47 -16.94 -0.65 1.73
N LYS A 48 -17.65 -0.53 2.85
CA LYS A 48 -17.95 0.75 3.49
C LYS A 48 -16.98 0.97 4.63
N PHE A 49 -16.01 1.86 4.45
CA PHE A 49 -15.09 2.28 5.51
C PHE A 49 -15.81 3.18 6.52
N HIS A 50 -15.60 2.92 7.80
CA HIS A 50 -16.18 3.69 8.90
C HIS A 50 -15.13 4.24 9.87
N SER A 51 -13.91 3.68 9.86
CA SER A 51 -12.80 4.17 10.66
C SER A 51 -11.51 4.20 9.85
N MET A 52 -10.64 5.13 10.24
CA MET A 52 -9.29 5.21 9.75
C MET A 52 -8.42 5.73 10.90
N GLU A 53 -7.42 4.94 11.24
CA GLU A 53 -6.51 5.19 12.36
C GLU A 53 -5.06 4.92 11.96
N LYS A 54 -4.13 5.20 12.86
CA LYS A 54 -2.72 4.85 12.63
C LYS A 54 -2.56 3.34 12.57
N TYR A 55 -1.75 2.85 11.61
CA TYR A 55 -1.46 1.42 11.51
C TYR A 55 -0.70 0.90 12.74
N ASP A 56 0.30 1.65 13.20
CA ASP A 56 1.04 1.41 14.46
C ASP A 56 1.36 2.75 15.17
N GLN A 57 2.09 2.69 16.29
CA GLN A 57 2.38 3.89 17.10
C GLN A 57 3.26 4.92 16.34
N ASP A 58 4.17 4.43 15.51
CA ASP A 58 5.14 5.24 14.75
C ASP A 58 4.55 5.74 13.42
N SER A 59 3.44 5.15 12.98
CA SER A 59 2.75 5.49 11.75
C SER A 59 2.19 6.91 11.74
N ASN A 60 2.35 7.58 10.60
CA ASN A 60 1.72 8.87 10.34
C ASN A 60 0.37 8.67 9.64
N CYS A 61 -0.72 8.77 10.38
CA CYS A 61 -2.07 8.81 9.81
C CYS A 61 -2.73 10.16 10.10
N ARG A 62 -2.46 11.13 9.22
CA ARG A 62 -3.06 12.47 9.29
C ARG A 62 -3.83 12.75 8.01
N VAL A 63 -5.13 12.93 8.16
CA VAL A 63 -6.02 13.30 7.05
C VAL A 63 -6.61 14.66 7.32
N ARG A 64 -6.53 15.54 6.32
CA ARG A 64 -7.01 16.90 6.46
C ARG A 64 -8.53 16.90 6.41
N ARG A 65 -9.16 17.77 7.19
CA ARG A 65 -10.62 17.93 7.16
C ARG A 65 -11.05 18.35 5.75
N GLY A 66 -11.96 17.59 5.14
CA GLY A 66 -12.44 17.82 3.77
C GLY A 66 -11.60 17.17 2.67
N GLU A 67 -10.53 16.45 3.02
CA GLU A 67 -9.76 15.67 2.07
C GLU A 67 -10.55 14.43 1.63
N LYS A 68 -10.79 14.30 0.31
CA LYS A 68 -11.35 13.08 -0.28
C LYS A 68 -10.19 12.16 -0.62
N LEU A 69 -10.22 10.95 -0.06
CA LEU A 69 -9.24 9.91 -0.37
C LEU A 69 -9.82 8.93 -1.37
N GLU A 70 -8.98 8.50 -2.31
CA GLU A 70 -9.29 7.45 -3.26
C GLU A 70 -8.41 6.24 -2.95
N PHE A 71 -9.05 5.11 -2.68
CA PHE A 71 -8.37 3.87 -2.32
C PHE A 71 -8.48 2.91 -3.50
N LYS A 72 -7.32 2.44 -3.98
CA LYS A 72 -7.28 1.31 -4.91
C LYS A 72 -7.28 0.03 -4.09
N LEU A 73 -8.45 -0.60 -3.97
CA LEU A 73 -8.58 -1.86 -3.25
C LEU A 73 -8.06 -3.02 -4.11
N PRO A 74 -7.34 -3.98 -3.51
CA PRO A 74 -6.93 -5.20 -4.20
C PRO A 74 -8.16 -6.06 -4.54
N ASP A 75 -8.13 -6.75 -5.68
CA ASP A 75 -9.11 -7.80 -5.97
C ASP A 75 -8.74 -9.06 -5.18
N ASP A 76 -9.15 -9.10 -3.91
CA ASP A 76 -8.86 -10.21 -3.00
C ASP A 76 -10.05 -11.19 -2.95
N PRO A 77 -9.86 -12.48 -3.28
CA PRO A 77 -10.91 -13.49 -3.21
C PRO A 77 -11.58 -13.59 -1.85
N ARG A 78 -10.85 -13.30 -0.76
CA ARG A 78 -11.39 -13.32 0.61
C ARG A 78 -12.58 -12.38 0.80
N LEU A 79 -12.66 -11.30 0.02
CA LEU A 79 -13.81 -10.37 0.05
C LEU A 79 -15.02 -10.92 -0.69
N LYS A 80 -14.79 -11.68 -1.77
CA LYS A 80 -15.84 -12.33 -2.56
C LYS A 80 -16.56 -13.37 -1.71
N ASP A 81 -15.79 -14.15 -0.95
CA ASP A 81 -16.28 -15.22 -0.09
C ASP A 81 -16.83 -14.71 1.25
N ALA A 82 -16.42 -13.53 1.70
CA ALA A 82 -16.90 -12.91 2.95
C ALA A 82 -18.43 -12.73 2.96
N GLU A 83 -19.07 -12.83 4.11
CA GLU A 83 -20.50 -12.55 4.23
C GLU A 83 -20.78 -11.03 4.21
N ALA A 84 -22.00 -10.66 3.84
CA ALA A 84 -22.41 -9.26 3.99
C ALA A 84 -22.43 -8.90 5.47
N GLY A 85 -21.81 -7.78 5.84
CA GLY A 85 -21.63 -7.40 7.24
C GLY A 85 -20.29 -7.82 7.85
N SER A 86 -19.48 -8.63 7.16
CA SER A 86 -18.13 -8.98 7.65
C SER A 86 -17.27 -7.72 7.83
N SER A 87 -16.50 -7.70 8.91
CA SER A 87 -15.51 -6.65 9.19
C SER A 87 -14.27 -6.86 8.34
N VAL A 88 -13.69 -5.77 7.84
CA VAL A 88 -12.47 -5.80 7.03
C VAL A 88 -11.48 -4.75 7.50
N LYS A 89 -10.21 -5.12 7.47
CA LYS A 89 -9.10 -4.23 7.80
C LYS A 89 -8.14 -4.14 6.63
N TYR A 90 -7.79 -2.91 6.26
CA TYR A 90 -6.79 -2.65 5.23
C TYR A 90 -5.68 -1.75 5.75
N ARG A 91 -4.46 -1.97 5.28
CA ARG A 91 -3.37 -1.02 5.45
C ARG A 91 -3.29 -0.13 4.21
N TYR A 92 -3.43 1.17 4.40
CA TYR A 92 -3.27 2.17 3.37
C TYR A 92 -1.93 2.88 3.56
N GLN A 93 -1.10 2.85 2.53
CA GLN A 93 0.18 3.55 2.51
C GLN A 93 0.23 4.53 1.33
N LYS A 94 0.75 5.73 1.59
CA LYS A 94 1.03 6.74 0.56
C LYS A 94 2.46 7.23 0.73
N ASP A 95 3.22 7.20 -0.36
CA ASP A 95 4.58 7.72 -0.38
C ASP A 95 4.64 9.21 -0.75
N SER A 96 5.82 9.80 -0.59
CA SER A 96 6.10 11.20 -0.93
C SER A 96 6.01 11.54 -2.41
N THR A 97 6.00 10.54 -3.29
CA THR A 97 5.77 10.74 -4.73
C THR A 97 4.27 10.85 -5.06
N GLY A 98 3.41 10.59 -4.08
CA GLY A 98 1.96 10.58 -4.23
C GLY A 98 1.41 9.23 -4.66
N SER A 99 2.26 8.21 -4.85
CA SER A 99 1.80 6.84 -5.11
C SER A 99 1.17 6.28 -3.84
N SER A 100 0.11 5.49 -4.01
CA SER A 100 -0.59 4.87 -2.90
C SER A 100 -0.87 3.41 -3.17
N LYS A 101 -0.87 2.62 -2.11
CA LYS A 101 -1.22 1.20 -2.12
C LYS A 101 -2.12 0.88 -0.94
N THR A 102 -2.99 -0.11 -1.16
CA THR A 102 -3.89 -0.62 -0.12
C THR A 102 -3.75 -2.14 -0.08
N GLU A 103 -3.56 -2.69 1.12
CA GLU A 103 -3.35 -4.12 1.33
C GLU A 103 -4.42 -4.66 2.29
N LEU A 104 -5.07 -5.77 1.93
CA LEU A 104 -6.08 -6.40 2.80
C LEU A 104 -5.38 -7.19 3.91
N ILE A 105 -5.51 -6.72 5.15
CA ILE A 105 -4.89 -7.31 6.33
C ILE A 105 -5.75 -8.47 6.84
N SER A 106 -7.05 -8.24 7.02
CA SER A 106 -7.94 -9.27 7.55
C SER A 106 -9.38 -9.09 7.10
N VAL A 107 -10.09 -10.21 7.07
CA VAL A 107 -11.55 -10.29 6.96
C VAL A 107 -12.03 -11.07 8.18
N GLY A 108 -12.97 -10.52 8.93
CA GLY A 108 -13.55 -11.12 10.13
C GLY A 108 -15.08 -11.12 10.08
N THR A 109 -15.67 -12.00 10.86
CA THR A 109 -17.13 -12.13 11.09
C THR A 109 -17.49 -11.60 12.46
#